data_AF-R4MBF8-F1
#
_entry.id   AF-R4MBF8-F1
#
_cell.length_a   1.000
_cell.length_b   1.000
_cell.length_c   1.000
_cell.angle_alpha   90.00
_cell.angle_beta   90.00
_cell.angle_gamma   90.00
#
_symmetry.space_group_name_H-M   'P 1'
#
loop_
_entity.id
_entity.type
_entity.pdbx_description
1 polymer ?
#
loop_
_entity_poly.entity_id
_entity_poly.type
_entity_poly.pdbx_seq_one_letter_code
_entity_poly.pdbx_strand_id
1 'polypeptide(L)' 'MANFKTPRSVRFVDVLPRNAAGKVSKPQLRELG' A
#
# COMPACT_ATOMS: atom_id res chain seq x y z
N MET A 1 -12.95 2.67 -17.43
CA MET A 1 -12.91 2.37 -15.97
C MET A 1 -13.94 3.27 -15.30
N ALA A 2 -14.76 2.77 -14.37
CA ALA A 2 -15.68 3.64 -13.64
C ALA A 2 -14.89 4.52 -12.65
N ASN A 3 -15.33 5.77 -12.43
CA ASN A 3 -14.60 6.75 -11.61
C ASN A 3 -14.33 6.25 -10.17
N PHE A 4 -15.21 5.41 -9.61
CA PHE A 4 -15.02 4.81 -8.29
C PHE A 4 -13.81 3.86 -8.18
N LYS A 5 -13.24 3.42 -9.30
CA LYS A 5 -12.06 2.56 -9.33
C LYS A 5 -10.75 3.35 -9.49
N THR A 6 -10.83 4.66 -9.67
CA THR A 6 -9.65 5.53 -9.70
C THR A 6 -9.26 5.88 -8.26
N PRO A 7 -8.02 5.61 -7.84
CA PRO A 7 -7.58 5.96 -6.49
C PRO A 7 -7.58 7.48 -6.30
N ARG A 8 -8.01 7.94 -5.12
CA ARG A 8 -8.04 9.38 -4.77
C ARG A 8 -6.66 9.95 -4.44
N SER A 9 -5.72 9.10 -4.04
CA SER A 9 -4.34 9.44 -3.71
C SER A 9 -3.44 8.24 -3.97
N VAL A 10 -2.21 8.50 -4.39
CA VAL A 10 -1.16 7.49 -4.58
C VAL A 10 0.09 8.00 -3.91
N ARG A 11 0.64 7.20 -2.99
CA ARG A 11 1.94 7.45 -2.35
C ARG A 11 2.94 6.44 -2.86
N PHE A 12 4.08 6.92 -3.33
CA PHE A 12 5.23 6.06 -3.64
C PHE A 12 6.03 5.83 -2.37
N VAL A 13 6.51 4.61 -2.19
CA VAL A 13 7.36 4.20 -1.07
C VAL A 13 8.57 3.47 -1.64
N ASP A 14 9.72 3.67 -1.02
CA ASP A 14 10.97 3.04 -1.48
C ASP A 14 10.95 1.52 -1.29
N VAL A 15 10.32 1.05 -0.20
CA VAL A 15 10.24 -0.37 0.14
C VAL A 15 8.84 -0.74 0.63
N LEU A 16 8.30 -1.84 0.13
CA LEU A 16 7.05 -2.41 0.65
C LEU A 16 7.33 -3.18 1.95
N PRO A 17 6.66 -2.85 3.08
CA PRO A 17 6.84 -3.58 4.32
C PRO A 17 6.32 -5.01 4.15
N ARG A 18 7.14 -5.99 4.51
CA ARG A 18 6.83 -7.41 4.38
C ARG A 18 6.94 -8.14 5.72
N ASN A 19 6.13 -9.17 5.89
CA ASN A 19 6.24 -10.09 7.03
C ASN A 19 7.30 -11.17 6.79
N ALA A 20 7.54 -12.03 7.79
CA ALA A 20 8.53 -13.12 7.71
C ALA A 20 8.32 -14.10 6.54
N ALA A 21 7.08 -14.22 6.05
CA ALA A 21 6.74 -15.03 4.88
C ALA A 21 6.83 -14.26 3.54
N GLY A 22 7.35 -13.03 3.55
CA GLY A 22 7.50 -12.19 2.37
C GLY A 22 6.23 -11.54 1.84
N LYS A 23 5.09 -11.65 2.54
CA LYS A 23 3.83 -11.00 2.15
C LYS A 23 3.83 -9.55 2.60
N VAL A 24 3.17 -8.68 1.84
CA VAL A 24 3.01 -7.27 2.22
C VAL A 24 2.19 -7.14 3.50
N SER A 25 2.73 -6.41 4.47
CA SER A 25 2.08 -6.11 5.73
C SER A 25 1.20 -4.86 5.58
N LYS A 26 -0.11 -5.06 5.50
CA LYS A 26 -1.08 -3.95 5.38
C LYS A 26 -1.09 -3.01 6.60
N PRO A 27 -0.98 -3.49 7.85
CA PRO A 27 -0.92 -2.59 9.01
C PRO A 27 0.27 -1.63 8.89
N GLN A 28 1.48 -2.17 8.70
CA GLN A 28 2.69 -1.36 8.56
C GLN A 28 2.65 -0.44 7.34
N LEU A 29 2.06 -0.88 6.22
CA LEU A 29 1.91 -0.03 5.04
C LEU A 29 0.97 1.17 5.28
N ARG A 30 -0.04 1.05 6.15
CA ARG A 30 -0.95 2.15 6.52
C ARG A 30 -0.31 3.13 7.49
N GLU A 31 0.61 2.69 8.34
CA GLU A 31 1.36 3.61 9.22
C GLU A 31 2.31 4.52 8.43
N LEU A 32 2.63 4.16 7.19
CA LEU A 32 3.37 5.01 6.27
C LEU A 32 2.49 6.08 5.58
N GLY A 33 1.17 6.12 5.77
CA GLY A 33 0.28 7.05 5.05
C GLY A 33 -1.12 7.17 5.60
#